data_AF-A0A954T8B8-F1
#
_entry.id   AF-A0A954T8B8-F1
#
_cell.length_a   1.000
_cell.length_b   1.000
_cell.length_c   1.000
_cell.angle_alpha   90.00
_cell.angle_beta   90.00
_cell.angle_gamma   90.00
#
_symmetry.space_group_name_H-M   'P 1'
#
loop_
_entity.id
_entity.type
_entity.pdbx_description
1 polymer ?
#
loop_
_entity_poly.entity_id
_entity_poly.type
_entity_poly.pdbx_seq_one_letter_code
_entity_poly.pdbx_strand_id
1 'polypeptide(L)'
;MSVKLLSWQRFSHWMGQGPVRLVDQPSASATRNICRGQLLTRSIVMTLLPPEEWILRAAGIGQVVLALASLAIPRELNWVAQTKLLRPLTRQVFWTYAGYIWFSNMSSGLLSTFLPGSLVDGSPLAVAVSGFIAIWWAARLAIQFTCFDRSDVPAGTRFAVAEAALVTLFVALTITYSWTALSGLTVLWSVSE
;
A
#
# COMPACT_ATOMS: atom_id res chain seq x y z
N MET A 1 -10.38 -22.69 -36.51
CA MET A 1 -9.59 -21.50 -36.14
C MET A 1 -8.83 -21.85 -34.86
N SER A 2 -7.58 -22.31 -34.99
CA SER A 2 -6.82 -22.93 -33.90
C SER A 2 -5.47 -22.23 -33.78
N VAL A 3 -5.33 -21.37 -32.77
CA VAL A 3 -4.10 -20.60 -32.51
C VAL A 3 -3.22 -21.41 -31.55
N LYS A 4 -2.31 -22.13 -32.19
CA LYS A 4 -1.04 -22.70 -31.74
C LYS A 4 -0.61 -22.49 -30.26
N LEU A 5 -0.68 -23.61 -29.53
CA LEU A 5 0.03 -24.01 -28.29
C LEU A 5 1.57 -24.09 -28.43
N LEU A 6 2.23 -23.25 -29.23
CA LEU A 6 3.65 -23.42 -29.59
C LEU A 6 4.66 -22.65 -28.71
N SER A 7 4.23 -21.99 -27.63
CA SER A 7 5.13 -21.20 -26.77
C SER A 7 5.55 -21.90 -25.47
N TRP A 8 4.84 -22.94 -25.00
CA TRP A 8 5.09 -23.51 -23.68
C TRP A 8 6.15 -24.64 -23.64
N GLN A 9 6.26 -25.47 -24.69
CA GLN A 9 7.25 -26.55 -24.72
C GLN A 9 8.70 -26.06 -24.90
N ARG A 10 8.89 -24.85 -25.43
CA ARG A 10 10.23 -24.27 -25.66
C ARG A 10 10.79 -23.57 -24.41
N PHE A 11 9.93 -23.20 -23.46
CA PHE A 11 10.31 -22.52 -22.21
C PHE A 11 10.79 -23.54 -21.15
N SER A 12 10.18 -24.72 -21.07
CA SER A 12 10.60 -25.76 -20.11
C SER A 12 11.98 -26.35 -20.41
N HIS A 13 12.41 -26.38 -21.67
CA HIS A 13 13.73 -26.86 -22.07
C HIS A 13 14.87 -25.91 -21.62
N TRP A 14 14.58 -24.63 -21.36
CA TRP A 14 15.61 -23.66 -20.96
C TRP A 14 15.93 -23.68 -19.46
N MET A 15 14.99 -24.16 -18.61
CA MET A 15 15.19 -24.22 -17.15
C MET A 15 15.92 -25.46 -16.65
N GLY A 16 16.35 -26.38 -17.53
CA GLY A 16 16.70 -27.74 -17.14
C GLY A 16 18.14 -28.22 -17.32
N GLN A 17 19.09 -27.43 -17.86
CA GLN A 17 20.42 -27.98 -18.21
C GLN A 17 21.59 -27.00 -17.98
N GLY A 18 21.94 -26.77 -16.73
CA GLY A 18 23.27 -26.32 -16.34
C GLY A 18 23.91 -27.34 -15.40
N PRO A 19 25.23 -27.61 -15.49
CA PRO A 19 25.89 -28.49 -14.52
C PRO A 19 25.74 -27.89 -13.13
N VAL A 20 25.17 -28.65 -12.20
CA VAL A 20 25.13 -28.31 -10.77
C VAL A 20 26.57 -28.32 -10.27
N ARG A 21 27.20 -27.15 -10.22
CA ARG A 21 28.41 -26.97 -9.42
C ARG A 21 28.02 -27.14 -7.97
N LEU A 22 28.62 -28.11 -7.30
CA LEU A 22 28.65 -28.17 -5.84
C LEU A 22 29.29 -26.86 -5.39
N VAL A 23 28.46 -25.92 -4.93
CA VAL A 23 28.94 -24.74 -4.22
C VAL A 23 29.66 -25.24 -2.99
N ASP A 24 30.93 -24.87 -2.85
CA ASP A 24 31.74 -25.19 -1.67
C ASP A 24 30.96 -24.78 -0.41
N GLN A 25 30.73 -25.76 0.47
CA GLN A 25 30.07 -25.52 1.74
C GLN A 25 30.88 -24.47 2.53
N PRO A 26 30.28 -23.37 2.99
CA PRO A 26 31.00 -22.38 3.77
C PRO A 26 31.57 -23.03 5.03
N SER A 27 32.85 -22.76 5.31
CA SER A 27 33.53 -23.28 6.50
C SER A 27 32.76 -22.90 7.77
N ALA A 28 32.78 -23.78 8.79
CA ALA A 28 31.98 -23.63 10.01
C ALA A 28 32.28 -22.34 10.82
N SER A 29 33.35 -21.60 10.50
CA SER A 29 33.65 -20.28 11.04
C SER A 29 32.91 -19.16 10.29
N ALA A 30 32.78 -19.26 8.96
CA ALA A 30 32.01 -18.31 8.15
C ALA A 30 30.51 -18.36 8.51
N THR A 31 29.94 -19.56 8.64
CA THR A 31 28.54 -19.74 9.06
C THR A 31 28.28 -19.20 10.47
N ARG A 32 29.23 -19.37 11.40
CA ARG A 32 29.14 -18.80 12.75
C ARG A 32 29.18 -17.28 12.77
N ASN A 33 30.02 -16.67 11.94
CA ASN A 33 30.14 -15.22 11.87
C ASN A 33 28.94 -14.56 11.19
N ILE A 34 28.35 -15.21 10.17
CA ILE A 34 27.10 -14.77 9.54
C ILE A 34 25.93 -14.84 10.54
N CYS A 35 25.77 -15.97 11.25
CA CYS A 35 24.76 -16.09 12.30
C CYS A 35 24.97 -15.08 13.44
N ARG A 36 26.21 -14.83 13.87
CA ARG A 36 26.54 -13.89 14.95
C ARG A 36 26.33 -12.44 14.51
N GLY A 37 26.66 -12.08 13.28
CA GLY A 37 26.37 -10.77 12.68
C GLY A 37 24.87 -10.51 12.56
N GLN A 38 24.10 -11.48 12.04
CA GLN A 38 22.63 -11.40 11.98
C GLN A 38 21.98 -11.31 13.37
N LEU A 39 22.48 -12.05 14.35
CA LEU A 39 21.95 -12.03 15.73
C LEU A 39 22.24 -10.72 16.46
N LEU A 40 23.40 -10.09 16.22
CA LEU A 40 23.76 -8.82 16.86
C LEU A 40 23.00 -7.63 16.24
N THR A 41 22.78 -7.62 14.92
CA THR A 41 21.90 -6.63 14.28
C THR A 41 20.45 -6.80 14.73
N ARG A 42 19.98 -8.03 14.94
CA ARG A 42 18.64 -8.31 15.50
C ARG A 42 18.49 -7.94 16.97
N SER A 43 19.54 -8.08 17.79
CA SER A 43 19.47 -7.90 19.24
C SER A 43 19.42 -6.43 19.67
N ILE A 44 19.90 -5.49 18.85
CA ILE A 44 19.83 -4.04 19.15
C ILE A 44 18.47 -3.45 18.75
N VAL A 45 17.71 -4.11 17.88
CA VAL A 45 16.42 -3.63 17.32
C VAL A 45 15.19 -4.22 18.02
N MET A 46 15.34 -5.34 18.75
CA MET A 46 14.22 -6.04 19.41
C MET A 46 14.01 -5.61 20.86
N THR A 47 13.16 -4.63 21.13
CA THR A 47 12.58 -4.51 22.50
C THR A 47 11.17 -3.91 22.60
N LEU A 48 10.67 -3.22 21.59
CA LEU A 48 9.26 -2.92 21.37
C LEU A 48 9.07 -2.98 19.84
N LEU A 49 7.84 -3.10 19.30
CA LEU A 49 7.65 -3.06 17.84
C LEU A 49 8.50 -1.90 17.25
N PRO A 50 9.33 -2.14 16.23
CA PRO A 50 10.25 -1.12 15.74
C PRO A 50 9.45 0.12 15.31
N PRO A 51 10.03 1.34 15.42
CA PRO A 51 9.27 2.59 15.26
C PRO A 51 8.49 2.66 13.94
N GLU A 52 8.98 2.05 12.86
CA GLU A 52 8.27 1.96 11.57
C GLU A 52 6.93 1.20 11.63
N GLU A 53 6.82 0.13 12.43
CA GLU A 53 5.60 -0.66 12.53
C GLU A 53 4.47 0.12 13.21
N TRP A 54 4.81 0.94 14.21
CA TRP A 54 3.84 1.80 14.88
C TRP A 54 3.28 2.87 13.95
N ILE A 55 4.12 3.46 13.11
CA ILE A 55 3.70 4.47 12.13
C ILE A 55 2.74 3.85 11.12
N LEU A 56 3.06 2.66 10.59
CA LEU A 56 2.18 1.95 9.66
C LEU A 56 0.88 1.48 10.32
N ARG A 57 0.93 1.04 11.57
CA ARG A 57 -0.29 0.67 12.30
C ARG A 57 -1.18 1.90 12.53
N ALA A 58 -0.60 3.04 12.89
CA ALA A 58 -1.34 4.30 13.01
C ALA A 58 -1.93 4.76 11.66
N ALA A 59 -1.17 4.65 10.56
CA ALA A 59 -1.64 4.90 9.21
C ALA A 59 -2.78 3.95 8.79
N GLY A 60 -2.70 2.67 9.19
CA GLY A 60 -3.74 1.67 8.98
C GLY A 60 -5.03 2.02 9.72
N ILE A 61 -4.93 2.35 11.01
CA ILE A 61 -6.06 2.79 11.83
C ILE A 61 -6.68 4.05 11.23
N GLY A 62 -5.87 5.02 10.82
CA GLY A 62 -6.34 6.25 10.16
C GLY A 62 -7.16 5.97 8.89
N GLN A 63 -6.74 5.00 8.07
CA GLN A 63 -7.50 4.58 6.89
C GLN A 63 -8.81 3.87 7.23
N VAL A 64 -8.82 3.01 8.25
CA VAL A 64 -10.06 2.36 8.72
C VAL A 64 -11.04 3.40 9.25
N VAL A 65 -10.57 4.34 10.07
CA VAL A 65 -11.38 5.45 10.58
C VAL A 65 -11.92 6.30 9.43
N LEU A 66 -11.07 6.64 8.45
CA LEU A 66 -11.48 7.36 7.25
C LEU A 66 -12.57 6.61 6.46
N ALA A 67 -12.39 5.32 6.23
CA ALA A 67 -13.37 4.49 5.52
C ALA A 67 -14.70 4.42 6.27
N LEU A 68 -14.68 4.26 7.59
CA LEU A 68 -15.89 4.28 8.41
C LEU A 68 -16.56 5.66 8.40
N ALA A 69 -15.80 6.75 8.57
CA ALA A 69 -16.31 8.11 8.51
C ALA A 69 -16.94 8.43 7.15
N SER A 70 -16.38 7.91 6.05
CA SER A 70 -16.91 8.12 4.71
C SER A 70 -18.29 7.53 4.46
N LEU A 71 -18.75 6.57 5.27
CA LEU A 71 -20.11 6.02 5.19
C LEU A 71 -21.19 7.05 5.58
N ALA A 72 -20.82 8.12 6.31
CA ALA A 72 -21.75 9.20 6.63
C ALA A 72 -21.99 10.15 5.45
N ILE A 73 -21.00 10.29 4.54
CA ILE A 73 -21.01 11.27 3.44
C ILE A 73 -22.25 11.14 2.54
N PRO A 74 -22.67 9.93 2.09
CA PRO A 74 -23.86 9.79 1.26
C PRO A 74 -25.14 10.34 1.89
N ARG A 75 -25.23 10.29 3.22
CA ARG A 75 -26.38 10.80 3.98
C ARG A 75 -26.33 12.32 4.09
N GLU A 76 -25.20 12.88 4.52
CA GLU A 76 -25.04 14.31 4.74
C GLU A 76 -25.18 15.13 3.44
N LEU A 77 -24.70 14.58 2.32
CA LEU A 77 -24.79 15.24 1.01
C LEU A 77 -26.01 14.81 0.17
N ASN A 78 -26.91 14.02 0.76
CA ASN A 78 -28.11 13.50 0.09
C ASN A 78 -27.82 12.87 -1.29
N TRP A 79 -26.76 12.06 -1.38
CA TRP A 79 -26.31 11.46 -2.64
C TRP A 79 -27.37 10.60 -3.31
N VAL A 80 -28.28 9.99 -2.54
CA VAL A 80 -29.38 9.20 -3.10
C VAL A 80 -30.31 10.08 -3.94
N ALA A 81 -30.61 11.31 -3.51
CA ALA A 81 -31.41 12.24 -4.31
C ALA A 81 -30.62 12.77 -5.51
N GLN A 82 -29.35 13.17 -5.30
CA GLN A 82 -28.50 13.72 -6.35
C GLN A 82 -28.24 12.71 -7.47
N THR A 83 -27.90 11.46 -7.13
CA THR A 83 -27.60 10.41 -8.11
C THR A 83 -28.83 9.91 -8.86
N LYS A 84 -30.05 10.14 -8.36
CA LYS A 84 -31.30 9.85 -9.10
C LYS A 84 -31.48 10.71 -10.35
N LEU A 85 -30.88 11.90 -10.37
CA LEU A 85 -30.89 12.80 -11.53
C LEU A 85 -30.01 12.28 -12.68
N LEU A 86 -29.09 11.35 -12.39
CA LEU A 86 -28.23 10.73 -13.39
C LEU A 86 -28.97 9.64 -14.18
N ARG A 87 -28.52 9.42 -15.41
CA ARG A 87 -28.95 8.26 -16.22
C ARG A 87 -28.69 6.96 -15.44
N PRO A 88 -29.55 5.92 -15.54
CA PRO A 88 -29.44 4.71 -14.72
C PRO A 88 -28.06 4.05 -14.76
N LEU A 89 -27.44 3.96 -15.94
CA LEU A 89 -26.10 3.39 -16.10
C LEU A 89 -25.04 4.22 -15.36
N THR A 90 -25.05 5.53 -15.54
CA THR A 90 -24.10 6.44 -14.87
C THR A 90 -24.25 6.37 -13.35
N ARG A 91 -25.48 6.27 -12.85
CA ARG A 91 -25.75 6.07 -11.41
C ARG A 91 -25.14 4.76 -10.90
N GLN A 92 -25.31 3.66 -11.64
CA GLN A 92 -24.73 2.37 -11.25
C GLN A 92 -23.20 2.44 -11.20
N VAL A 93 -22.57 3.01 -12.23
CA VAL A 93 -21.10 3.19 -12.28
C VAL A 93 -20.60 4.01 -11.10
N PHE A 94 -21.29 5.10 -10.76
CA PHE A 94 -20.95 5.94 -9.60
C PHE A 94 -20.91 5.12 -8.30
N TRP A 95 -21.97 4.35 -8.02
CA TRP A 95 -22.04 3.53 -6.80
C TRP A 95 -21.04 2.38 -6.80
N THR A 96 -20.76 1.78 -7.96
CA THR A 96 -19.71 0.76 -8.10
C THR A 96 -18.34 1.33 -7.74
N TYR A 97 -17.98 2.49 -8.27
CA TYR A 97 -16.70 3.13 -7.94
C TYR A 97 -16.63 3.59 -6.49
N ALA A 98 -17.72 4.11 -5.93
CA ALA A 98 -17.77 4.41 -4.50
C ALA A 98 -17.50 3.16 -3.65
N GLY A 99 -18.08 2.02 -4.02
CA GLY A 99 -17.83 0.73 -3.37
C GLY A 99 -16.38 0.26 -3.50
N TYR A 100 -15.79 0.36 -4.70
CA TYR A 100 -14.39 -0.01 -4.92
C TYR A 100 -13.43 0.83 -4.09
N ILE A 101 -13.60 2.16 -4.10
CA ILE A 101 -12.76 3.08 -3.32
C ILE A 101 -12.86 2.77 -1.81
N TRP A 102 -14.09 2.57 -1.31
CA TRP A 102 -14.31 2.24 0.09
C TRP A 102 -13.63 0.93 0.48
N PHE A 103 -13.82 -0.12 -0.32
CA PHE A 103 -13.25 -1.44 -0.06
C PHE A 103 -11.71 -1.44 -0.14
N SER A 104 -11.14 -0.72 -1.12
CA SER A 104 -9.69 -0.54 -1.24
C SER A 104 -9.10 0.14 -0.01
N ASN A 105 -9.67 1.28 0.42
CA ASN A 105 -9.22 1.98 1.62
C ASN A 105 -9.33 1.11 2.88
N MET A 106 -10.44 0.39 3.02
CA MET A 106 -10.65 -0.52 4.14
C MET A 106 -9.60 -1.65 4.13
N SER A 107 -9.37 -2.27 2.98
CA SER A 107 -8.41 -3.37 2.85
C SER A 107 -6.97 -2.94 3.15
N SER A 108 -6.53 -1.80 2.60
CA SER A 108 -5.20 -1.23 2.88
C SER A 108 -5.06 -0.84 4.36
N GLY A 109 -6.12 -0.30 4.96
CA GLY A 109 -6.16 0.03 6.39
C GLY A 109 -6.05 -1.19 7.29
N LEU A 110 -6.83 -2.25 7.01
CA LEU A 110 -6.79 -3.50 7.76
C LEU A 110 -5.42 -4.19 7.62
N LEU A 111 -4.87 -4.25 6.40
CA LEU A 111 -3.55 -4.81 6.15
C LEU A 111 -2.47 -4.13 7.00
N SER A 112 -2.48 -2.79 7.02
CA SER A 112 -1.47 -2.02 7.76
C SER A 112 -1.69 -2.05 9.27
N THR A 113 -2.93 -2.24 9.72
CA THR A 113 -3.27 -2.35 11.15
C THR A 113 -2.79 -3.69 11.72
N PHE A 114 -3.10 -4.79 11.04
CA PHE A 114 -2.89 -6.14 11.55
C PHE A 114 -1.56 -6.76 11.14
N LEU A 115 -1.01 -6.39 9.99
CA LEU A 115 0.22 -6.97 9.44
C LEU A 115 1.29 -5.90 9.13
N PRO A 116 1.57 -4.93 10.04
CA PRO A 116 2.59 -3.90 9.79
C PRO A 116 3.99 -4.51 9.60
N GLY A 117 4.35 -5.54 10.38
CA GLY A 117 5.61 -6.26 10.24
C GLY A 117 5.85 -6.83 8.84
N SER A 118 4.80 -7.34 8.18
CA SER A 118 4.89 -7.86 6.81
C SER A 118 5.02 -6.76 5.75
N LEU A 119 4.71 -5.51 6.08
CA LEU A 119 4.89 -4.37 5.16
C LEU A 119 6.27 -3.71 5.31
N VAL A 120 6.97 -3.95 6.42
CA VAL A 120 8.32 -3.41 6.67
C VAL A 120 9.44 -4.44 6.51
N ASP A 121 9.10 -5.70 6.23
CA ASP A 121 10.07 -6.80 6.14
C ASP A 121 11.07 -6.68 4.97
N GLY A 122 10.88 -5.70 4.08
CA GLY A 122 11.76 -5.46 2.93
C GLY A 122 11.62 -6.48 1.80
N SER A 123 10.64 -7.38 1.87
CA SER A 123 10.37 -8.33 0.79
C SER A 123 9.89 -7.62 -0.49
N PRO A 124 10.07 -8.24 -1.68
CA PRO A 124 9.51 -7.69 -2.92
C PRO A 124 8.00 -7.44 -2.86
N LEU A 125 7.27 -8.28 -2.12
CA LEU A 125 5.85 -8.12 -1.90
C LEU A 125 5.53 -6.90 -1.03
N ALA A 126 6.26 -6.72 0.07
CA ALA A 126 6.10 -5.56 0.96
C ALA A 126 6.34 -4.25 0.21
N VAL A 127 7.37 -4.20 -0.63
CA VAL A 127 7.68 -3.05 -1.49
C VAL A 127 6.57 -2.80 -2.50
N ALA A 128 6.11 -3.84 -3.21
CA ALA A 128 5.08 -3.69 -4.23
C ALA A 128 3.75 -3.20 -3.63
N VAL A 129 3.35 -3.77 -2.49
CA VAL A 129 2.10 -3.41 -1.82
C VAL A 129 2.19 -2.00 -1.23
N SER A 130 3.27 -1.67 -0.51
CA SER A 130 3.46 -0.33 0.05
C SER A 130 3.57 0.72 -1.06
N GLY A 131 4.26 0.41 -2.15
CA GLY A 131 4.37 1.28 -3.33
C GLY A 131 3.02 1.51 -4.01
N PHE A 132 2.20 0.47 -4.15
CA PHE A 132 0.84 0.59 -4.67
C PHE A 132 -0.02 1.52 -3.78
N ILE A 133 0.03 1.34 -2.47
CA ILE A 133 -0.72 2.18 -1.52
C ILE A 133 -0.20 3.63 -1.56
N ALA A 134 1.11 3.83 -1.70
CA ALA A 134 1.70 5.16 -1.85
C ALA A 134 1.18 5.88 -3.10
N ILE A 135 1.18 5.20 -4.25
CA ILE A 135 0.66 5.73 -5.52
C ILE A 135 -0.83 6.05 -5.40
N TRP A 136 -1.61 5.18 -4.75
CA TRP A 136 -3.03 5.40 -4.52
C TRP A 136 -3.30 6.71 -3.76
N TRP A 137 -2.62 6.91 -2.63
CA TRP A 137 -2.78 8.14 -1.84
C TRP A 137 -2.21 9.38 -2.53
N ALA A 138 -1.08 9.25 -3.22
CA ALA A 138 -0.52 10.36 -4.01
C ALA A 138 -1.47 10.79 -5.14
N ALA A 139 -2.06 9.83 -5.87
CA ALA A 139 -3.06 10.12 -6.88
C ALA A 139 -4.31 10.78 -6.27
N ARG A 140 -4.78 10.29 -5.12
CA ARG A 140 -5.91 10.90 -4.41
C ARG A 140 -5.63 12.34 -3.99
N LEU A 141 -4.41 12.62 -3.52
CA LEU A 141 -3.96 13.96 -3.14
C LEU A 141 -3.88 14.86 -4.38
N ALA A 142 -3.28 14.38 -5.48
CA ALA A 142 -3.20 15.11 -6.73
C ALA A 142 -4.60 15.51 -7.24
N ILE A 143 -5.53 14.55 -7.34
CA ILE A 143 -6.93 14.79 -7.75
C ILE A 143 -7.60 15.85 -6.86
N GLN A 144 -7.32 15.86 -5.56
CA GLN A 144 -7.89 16.84 -4.63
C GLN A 144 -7.53 18.28 -4.99
N PHE A 145 -6.32 18.51 -5.50
CA PHE A 145 -5.83 19.85 -5.83
C PHE A 145 -5.97 20.20 -7.31
N THR A 146 -6.00 19.22 -8.21
CA THR A 146 -6.05 19.46 -9.66
C THR A 146 -7.44 19.36 -10.26
N CYS A 147 -8.34 18.55 -9.67
CA CYS A 147 -9.62 18.21 -10.30
C CYS A 147 -10.84 18.74 -9.54
N PHE A 148 -10.74 19.01 -8.24
CA PHE A 148 -11.87 19.53 -7.47
C PHE A 148 -11.83 21.05 -7.39
N ASP A 149 -12.92 21.68 -7.84
CA ASP A 149 -13.17 23.09 -7.62
C ASP A 149 -13.59 23.33 -6.17
N ARG A 150 -12.92 24.29 -5.51
CA ARG A 150 -13.18 24.66 -4.12
C ARG A 150 -14.01 25.95 -4.01
N SER A 151 -14.42 26.55 -5.13
CA SER A 151 -15.15 27.82 -5.15
C SER A 151 -16.46 27.81 -4.35
N ASP A 152 -17.11 26.64 -4.27
CA ASP A 152 -18.46 26.49 -3.72
C ASP A 152 -18.49 25.79 -2.35
N VAL A 153 -17.34 25.67 -1.66
CA VAL A 153 -17.29 25.03 -0.35
C VAL A 153 -18.03 25.90 0.68
N PRO A 154 -19.05 25.36 1.39
CA PRO A 154 -19.82 26.12 2.37
C PRO A 154 -18.91 26.74 3.43
N ALA A 155 -19.04 28.05 3.65
CA ALA A 155 -18.27 28.75 4.67
C ALA A 155 -18.62 28.21 6.07
N GLY A 156 -17.64 27.60 6.76
CA GLY A 156 -17.83 27.10 8.13
C GLY A 156 -16.57 26.49 8.71
N THR A 157 -16.27 26.81 9.99
CA THR A 157 -15.05 26.34 10.68
C THR A 157 -14.98 24.82 10.78
N ARG A 158 -16.13 24.13 10.91
CA ARG A 158 -16.19 22.66 10.95
C ARG A 158 -15.77 22.01 9.63
N PHE A 159 -16.20 22.57 8.49
CA PHE A 159 -15.82 22.06 7.17
C PHE A 159 -14.35 22.32 6.88
N ALA A 160 -13.85 23.50 7.25
CA ALA A 160 -12.43 23.83 7.12
C ALA A 160 -11.54 22.90 7.96
N VAL A 161 -11.91 22.61 9.21
CA VAL A 161 -11.18 21.67 10.08
C VAL A 161 -11.24 20.24 9.54
N ALA A 162 -12.40 19.80 9.05
CA ALA A 162 -12.54 18.47 8.46
C ALA A 162 -11.71 18.32 7.17
N GLU A 163 -11.72 19.33 6.30
CA GLU A 163 -10.88 19.34 5.10
C GLU A 163 -9.39 19.32 5.45
N ALA A 164 -8.95 20.19 6.37
CA ALA A 164 -7.57 20.22 6.81
C ALA A 164 -7.14 18.86 7.39
N ALA A 165 -7.94 18.26 8.26
CA ALA A 165 -7.67 16.95 8.83
C ALA A 165 -7.56 15.85 7.75
N LEU A 166 -8.44 15.87 6.74
CA LEU A 166 -8.40 14.92 5.62
C LEU A 166 -7.15 15.10 4.76
N VAL A 167 -6.81 16.33 4.40
CA VAL A 167 -5.62 16.63 3.61
C VAL A 167 -4.35 16.23 4.37
N THR A 168 -4.27 16.56 5.66
CA THR A 168 -3.15 16.13 6.53
C THR A 168 -3.06 14.62 6.58
N LEU A 169 -4.18 13.91 6.72
CA LEU A 169 -4.19 12.44 6.68
C LEU A 169 -3.66 11.92 5.34
N PHE A 170 -4.14 12.44 4.21
CA PHE A 170 -3.69 11.98 2.89
C PHE A 170 -2.19 12.20 2.68
N VAL A 171 -1.67 13.36 3.07
CA VAL A 171 -0.23 13.66 3.02
C VAL A 171 0.55 12.68 3.91
N ALA A 172 0.10 12.46 5.14
CA ALA A 172 0.75 11.54 6.07
C ALA A 172 0.77 10.10 5.52
N LEU A 173 -0.33 9.63 4.92
CA LEU A 173 -0.40 8.31 4.29
C LEU A 173 0.56 8.22 3.11
N THR A 174 0.55 9.20 2.20
CA THR A 174 1.50 9.24 1.06
C THR A 174 2.94 9.15 1.54
N ILE A 175 3.35 9.98 2.51
CA ILE A 175 4.73 9.98 3.02
C ILE A 175 5.07 8.64 3.67
N THR A 176 4.19 8.10 4.52
CA THR A 176 4.44 6.85 5.24
C THR A 176 4.66 5.67 4.30
N TYR A 177 3.79 5.50 3.31
CA TYR A 177 3.90 4.38 2.37
C TYR A 177 5.02 4.58 1.35
N SER A 178 5.27 5.82 0.91
CA SER A 178 6.43 6.13 0.06
C SER A 178 7.73 5.80 0.79
N TRP A 179 7.86 6.20 2.05
CA TRP A 179 9.03 5.88 2.86
C TRP A 179 9.24 4.38 3.00
N THR A 180 8.18 3.64 3.36
CA THR A 180 8.20 2.18 3.52
C THR A 180 8.60 1.46 2.22
N ALA A 181 8.05 1.91 1.09
CA ALA A 181 8.38 1.34 -0.22
C ALA A 181 9.84 1.61 -0.61
N LEU A 182 10.32 2.86 -0.42
CA LEU A 182 11.68 3.25 -0.74
C LEU A 182 12.71 2.54 0.15
N SER A 183 12.45 2.43 1.46
CA SER A 183 13.34 1.70 2.36
C SER A 183 13.46 0.23 1.97
N GLY A 184 12.35 -0.44 1.66
CA GLY A 184 12.40 -1.82 1.15
C GLY A 184 13.12 -1.93 -0.19
N LEU A 185 12.97 -0.94 -1.09
CA LEU A 185 13.66 -0.91 -2.38
C LEU A 185 15.18 -0.85 -2.20
N THR A 186 15.67 -0.06 -1.25
CA THR A 186 17.12 0.01 -0.95
C THR A 186 17.67 -1.31 -0.43
N VAL A 187 16.89 -2.04 0.38
CA VAL A 187 17.26 -3.38 0.86
C VAL A 187 17.36 -4.36 -0.32
N LEU A 188 16.36 -4.36 -1.21
CA LEU A 188 16.38 -5.25 -2.39
C LEU A 188 17.55 -4.95 -3.32
N TRP A 189 17.87 -3.68 -3.54
CA TRP A 189 19.03 -3.26 -4.33
C TRP A 189 20.32 -3.82 -3.72
N SER A 190 20.52 -3.67 -2.41
CA SER A 190 21.74 -4.14 -1.72
C SER A 190 21.95 -5.65 -1.74
N VAL A 191 20.88 -6.44 -1.93
CA VAL A 191 20.94 -7.91 -2.03
C VAL A 191 21.21 -8.37 -3.47
N SER A 192 20.98 -7.50 -4.45
CA SER A 192 21.18 -7.80 -5.87
C SER A 192 22.61 -7.57 -6.36
N GLU A 193 23.43 -6.87 -5.56
CA GLU A 193 24.88 -6.68 -5.77
C GLU A 193 25.69 -7.84 -5.15
#